data_AF-A0A972D7E3-F1
#
_entry.id   AF-A0A972D7E3-F1
#
_cell.length_a   1.000
_cell.length_b   1.000
_cell.length_c   1.000
_cell.angle_alpha   90.00
_cell.angle_beta   90.00
_cell.angle_gamma   90.00
#
_symmetry.space_group_name_H-M   'P 1'
#
loop_
_entity.id
_entity.type
_entity.pdbx_description
1 polymer ?
#
loop_
_entity_poly.entity_id
_entity_poly.type
_entity_poly.pdbx_seq_one_letter_code
_entity_poly.pdbx_strand_id
1 'polypeptide(L)'
;MRRSFVIFLTISLCAAACSKKEEPTPAEPNAEETPAAPESTAGESPKRTMKEVVDAITQAVKDSKEAETGDTVCERAYSAQISLSNNLMKTLGQDQAPIDVDREKFLEVCNGLPPEAQECLRPSHALDNREECRRIKQELGPDVAAKLRAAVRKPADTEAEEAAP
;
A
#
# COMPACT_ATOMS: atom_id res chain seq x y z
N MET A 1 21.60 -38.28 -27.84
CA MET A 1 21.97 -37.53 -29.05
C MET A 1 22.13 -36.06 -28.66
N ARG A 2 23.37 -35.56 -28.72
CA ARG A 2 23.74 -34.17 -28.44
C ARG A 2 23.41 -33.33 -29.68
N ARG A 3 22.68 -32.23 -29.54
CA ARG A 3 22.60 -31.17 -30.55
C ARG A 3 23.02 -29.86 -29.92
N SER A 4 24.27 -29.49 -30.20
CA SER A 4 24.83 -28.15 -30.04
C SER A 4 24.45 -27.31 -31.25
N PHE A 5 24.01 -26.07 -31.05
CA PHE A 5 24.07 -24.91 -31.96
C PHE A 5 23.64 -23.70 -31.10
N VAL A 6 24.52 -22.88 -30.50
CA VAL A 6 25.44 -21.88 -31.06
C VAL A 6 24.71 -20.71 -31.75
N ILE A 7 24.63 -19.61 -30.99
CA ILE A 7 24.71 -18.18 -31.40
C ILE A 7 23.53 -17.59 -32.18
N PHE A 8 22.86 -16.58 -31.59
CA PHE A 8 22.90 -15.20 -32.10
C PHE A 8 22.49 -14.20 -31.01
N LEU A 9 23.52 -13.58 -30.44
CA LEU A 9 23.49 -12.46 -29.51
C LEU A 9 23.27 -11.19 -30.36
N THR A 10 22.11 -10.56 -30.29
CA THR A 10 21.86 -9.25 -30.90
C THR A 10 21.63 -8.22 -29.81
N ILE A 11 22.73 -7.55 -29.44
CA ILE A 11 22.74 -6.35 -28.61
C ILE A 11 22.19 -5.21 -29.47
N SER A 12 20.98 -4.75 -29.17
CA SER A 12 20.46 -3.49 -29.74
C SER A 12 20.96 -2.34 -28.88
N LEU A 13 22.09 -1.77 -29.30
CA LEU A 13 22.64 -0.51 -28.84
C LEU A 13 21.82 0.63 -29.46
N CYS A 14 20.98 1.31 -28.67
CA CYS A 14 20.51 2.65 -29.01
C CYS A 14 21.13 3.63 -28.01
N ALA A 15 22.28 4.17 -28.40
CA ALA A 15 22.87 5.38 -27.84
C ALA A 15 22.65 6.54 -28.82
N ALA A 16 22.59 7.76 -28.29
CA ALA A 16 22.38 9.07 -28.93
C ALA A 16 20.91 9.44 -29.17
N ALA A 17 20.40 10.61 -28.80
CA ALA A 17 21.07 11.89 -28.61
C ALA A 17 20.35 12.79 -27.59
N CYS A 18 21.09 13.24 -26.58
CA CYS A 18 20.86 14.53 -25.93
C CYS A 18 21.29 15.64 -26.89
N SER A 19 20.38 16.56 -27.24
CA SER A 19 20.73 17.87 -27.82
C SER A 19 19.51 18.78 -27.77
N LYS A 20 19.48 19.69 -26.80
CA LYS A 20 19.42 21.10 -27.16
C LYS A 20 20.04 21.98 -26.09
N LYS A 21 21.07 22.66 -26.55
CA LYS A 21 21.87 23.71 -25.94
C LYS A 21 21.13 25.01 -26.24
N GLU A 22 20.72 25.75 -25.21
CA GLU A 22 20.37 27.17 -25.32
C GLU A 22 21.44 27.97 -24.57
N GLU A 23 22.10 28.84 -25.34
CA GLU A 23 23.07 29.83 -24.86
C GLU A 23 22.34 31.10 -24.36
N PRO A 24 23.01 31.92 -23.54
CA PRO A 24 22.38 32.80 -22.56
C PRO A 24 22.00 34.16 -23.17
N THR A 25 20.89 34.72 -22.72
CA THR A 25 20.53 36.13 -22.96
C THR A 25 20.82 36.94 -21.68
N PRO A 26 21.39 38.16 -21.77
CA PRO A 26 21.89 38.92 -20.62
C PRO A 26 20.77 39.49 -19.74
N ALA A 27 21.12 39.66 -18.47
CA ALA A 27 20.30 40.14 -17.36
C ALA A 27 19.74 41.57 -17.52
N GLU A 28 18.53 41.78 -17.00
CA GLU A 28 18.19 43.00 -16.28
C GLU A 28 17.67 42.64 -14.86
N PRO A 29 18.07 43.40 -13.82
CA PRO A 29 17.81 43.04 -12.44
C PRO A 29 16.48 43.65 -12.00
N ASN A 30 15.47 42.82 -11.77
CA ASN A 30 14.30 43.25 -11.02
C ASN A 30 14.33 42.58 -9.64
N ALA A 31 14.71 43.38 -8.65
CA ALA A 31 14.56 43.07 -7.25
C ALA A 31 13.07 43.15 -6.92
N GLU A 32 12.42 41.99 -6.86
CA GLU A 32 11.13 41.86 -6.21
C GLU A 32 11.26 40.75 -5.16
N GLU A 33 11.09 41.18 -3.92
CA GLU A 33 11.25 40.45 -2.68
C GLU A 33 10.22 39.31 -2.64
N THR A 34 10.61 38.11 -3.06
CA THR A 34 9.80 36.90 -2.89
C THR A 34 9.62 36.66 -1.38
N PRO A 35 8.40 36.68 -0.84
CA PRO A 35 8.20 36.28 0.55
C PRO A 35 8.66 34.84 0.69
N ALA A 36 9.54 34.61 1.67
CA ALA A 36 10.03 33.30 2.02
C ALA A 36 8.85 32.32 2.11
N ALA A 37 8.84 31.32 1.24
CA ALA A 37 8.01 30.15 1.43
C ALA A 37 8.26 29.64 2.85
N PRO A 38 7.23 29.36 3.66
CA PRO A 38 7.46 28.73 4.94
C PRO A 38 8.24 27.45 4.68
N GLU A 39 9.44 27.38 5.26
CA GLU A 39 10.22 26.17 5.33
C GLU A 39 9.29 25.09 5.87
N SER A 40 8.91 24.16 5.00
CA SER A 40 8.27 22.93 5.41
C SER A 40 9.29 22.22 6.29
N THR A 41 9.22 22.44 7.60
CA THR A 41 9.80 21.55 8.60
C THR A 41 9.00 20.25 8.52
N ALA A 42 9.21 19.50 7.43
CA ALA A 42 8.91 18.09 7.38
C ALA A 42 9.86 17.48 8.40
N GLY A 43 9.37 17.32 9.63
CA GLY A 43 10.11 16.68 10.71
C GLY A 43 10.67 15.36 10.17
N GLU A 44 11.99 15.24 10.22
CA GLU A 44 12.70 14.04 9.81
C GLU A 44 12.14 12.90 10.66
N SER A 45 11.25 12.08 10.07
CA SER A 45 10.70 10.93 10.75
C SER A 45 11.87 10.06 11.20
N PRO A 46 11.91 9.60 12.47
CA PRO A 46 13.03 8.80 12.96
C PRO A 46 13.33 7.66 11.99
N LYS A 47 14.59 7.52 11.56
CA LYS A 47 15.03 6.43 10.68
C LYS A 47 14.93 5.11 11.46
N ARG A 48 13.74 4.48 11.42
CA ARG A 48 13.48 3.17 12.02
C ARG A 48 14.20 2.09 11.22
N THR A 49 14.76 1.11 11.91
CA THR A 49 15.30 -0.11 11.33
C THR A 49 14.17 -0.98 10.78
N MET A 50 14.48 -1.85 9.81
CA MET A 50 13.49 -2.81 9.28
C MET A 50 12.90 -3.70 10.39
N LYS A 51 13.73 -4.10 11.38
CA LYS A 51 13.27 -4.89 12.52
C LYS A 51 12.22 -4.14 13.35
N GLU A 52 12.47 -2.87 13.65
CA GLU A 52 11.54 -2.03 14.40
C GLU A 52 10.22 -1.84 13.65
N VAL A 53 10.26 -1.69 12.33
CA VAL A 53 9.04 -1.61 11.51
C VAL A 53 8.26 -2.92 11.54
N VAL A 54 8.92 -4.07 11.43
CA VAL A 54 8.26 -5.39 11.51
C VAL A 54 7.65 -5.64 12.89
N ASP A 55 8.37 -5.30 13.96
CA ASP A 55 7.87 -5.44 15.34
C ASP A 55 6.65 -4.53 15.56
N ALA A 56 6.71 -3.29 15.06
CA ALA A 56 5.59 -2.35 15.07
C ALA A 56 4.35 -2.89 14.34
N ILE A 57 4.50 -3.42 13.14
CA ILE A 57 3.39 -4.01 12.38
C ILE A 57 2.81 -5.21 13.13
N THR A 58 3.68 -6.08 13.65
CA THR A 58 3.26 -7.27 14.41
C THR A 58 2.46 -6.88 15.65
N GLN A 59 2.90 -5.84 16.37
CA GLN A 59 2.18 -5.33 17.53
C GLN A 59 0.85 -4.71 17.13
N ALA A 60 0.81 -3.89 16.07
CA ALA A 60 -0.43 -3.28 15.58
C ALA A 60 -1.50 -4.33 15.19
N VAL A 61 -1.08 -5.46 14.62
CA VAL A 61 -1.97 -6.60 14.32
C VAL A 61 -2.49 -7.25 15.60
N LYS A 62 -1.65 -7.43 16.62
CA LYS A 62 -2.10 -7.96 17.92
C LYS A 62 -3.09 -7.03 18.60
N ASP A 63 -2.80 -5.73 18.59
CA ASP A 63 -3.66 -4.70 19.18
C ASP A 63 -5.01 -4.60 18.44
N SER A 64 -5.05 -4.88 17.14
CA SER A 64 -6.31 -4.91 16.38
C SER A 64 -7.26 -6.02 16.79
N LYS A 65 -6.78 -7.09 17.46
CA LYS A 65 -7.60 -8.23 17.89
C LYS A 65 -8.70 -7.81 18.86
N GLU A 66 -8.40 -6.87 19.76
CA GLU A 66 -9.38 -6.38 20.73
C GLU A 66 -10.46 -5.51 20.08
N ALA A 67 -10.20 -5.00 18.88
CA ALA A 67 -11.15 -4.20 18.10
C ALA A 67 -12.07 -5.04 17.19
N GLU A 68 -11.91 -6.37 17.18
CA GLU A 68 -12.71 -7.31 16.38
C GLU A 68 -14.15 -7.40 16.88
N THR A 69 -14.95 -6.42 16.48
CA THR A 69 -16.34 -6.22 16.89
C THR A 69 -17.29 -6.40 15.69
N GLY A 70 -18.52 -6.81 15.98
CA GLY A 70 -19.54 -7.13 14.97
C GLY A 70 -20.11 -8.54 15.14
N ASP A 71 -21.30 -8.74 14.59
CA ASP A 71 -22.06 -9.98 14.74
C ASP A 71 -21.49 -11.07 13.82
N THR A 72 -20.97 -10.67 12.66
CA THR A 72 -20.40 -11.58 11.65
C THR A 72 -18.88 -11.61 11.63
N VAL A 73 -18.29 -12.65 11.03
CA VAL A 73 -16.83 -12.76 10.81
C VAL A 73 -16.33 -11.57 9.97
N CYS A 74 -17.09 -11.18 8.95
CA CYS A 74 -16.74 -10.08 8.05
C CYS A 74 -16.80 -8.71 8.73
N GLU A 75 -17.75 -8.47 9.63
CA GLU A 75 -17.78 -7.23 10.43
C GLU A 75 -16.62 -7.17 11.41
N ARG A 76 -16.27 -8.30 12.04
CA ARG A 76 -15.07 -8.41 12.89
C ARG A 76 -13.79 -8.18 12.11
N ALA A 77 -13.68 -8.73 10.90
CA ALA A 77 -12.55 -8.50 10.01
C ALA A 77 -12.45 -7.02 9.62
N TYR A 78 -13.56 -6.39 9.26
CA TYR A 78 -13.61 -4.97 8.92
C TYR A 78 -13.16 -4.08 10.08
N SER A 79 -13.73 -4.27 11.28
CA SER A 79 -13.36 -3.47 12.45
C SER A 79 -11.90 -3.65 12.85
N ALA A 80 -11.35 -4.85 12.71
CA ALA A 80 -9.92 -5.12 12.88
C ALA A 80 -9.05 -4.38 11.87
N GLN A 81 -9.44 -4.33 10.59
CA GLN A 81 -8.67 -3.67 9.55
C GLN A 81 -8.62 -2.16 9.76
N ILE A 82 -9.74 -1.55 10.18
CA ILE A 82 -9.79 -0.14 10.57
C ILE A 82 -8.87 0.11 11.77
N SER A 83 -8.93 -0.74 12.79
CA SER A 83 -8.07 -0.63 13.97
C SER A 83 -6.59 -0.77 13.61
N LEU A 84 -6.23 -1.76 12.78
CA LEU A 84 -4.87 -1.96 12.28
C LEU A 84 -4.37 -0.71 11.54
N SER A 85 -5.16 -0.15 10.62
CA SER A 85 -4.78 1.04 9.87
C SER A 85 -4.54 2.24 10.80
N ASN A 86 -5.43 2.46 11.76
CA ASN A 86 -5.29 3.51 12.77
C ASN A 86 -4.08 3.30 13.70
N ASN A 87 -3.77 2.06 14.06
CA ASN A 87 -2.59 1.74 14.86
C ASN A 87 -1.31 1.98 14.07
N LEU A 88 -1.27 1.57 12.80
CA LEU A 88 -0.13 1.84 11.92
C LEU A 88 0.08 3.34 11.71
N MET A 89 -0.98 4.13 11.53
CA MET A 89 -0.91 5.60 11.46
C MET A 89 -0.18 6.18 12.68
N LYS A 90 -0.62 5.80 13.89
CA LYS A 90 -0.02 6.25 15.15
C LYS A 90 1.43 5.80 15.28
N THR A 91 1.71 4.53 14.99
CA THR A 91 3.05 3.95 15.13
C THR A 91 4.05 4.55 14.15
N LEU A 92 3.60 4.84 12.92
CA LEU A 92 4.43 5.43 11.88
C LEU A 92 4.58 6.95 12.07
N GLY A 93 3.65 7.60 12.79
CA GLY A 93 3.63 9.05 12.99
C GLY A 93 3.09 9.79 11.76
N GLN A 94 2.07 9.21 11.11
CA GLN A 94 1.41 9.79 9.94
C GLN A 94 0.15 10.54 10.35
N ASP A 95 -0.20 11.60 9.62
CA ASP A 95 -1.43 12.37 9.85
C ASP A 95 -2.69 11.66 9.35
N GLN A 96 -2.50 10.66 8.49
CA GLN A 96 -3.58 9.88 7.89
C GLN A 96 -3.29 8.38 7.95
N ALA A 97 -4.37 7.62 8.04
CA ALA A 97 -4.34 6.17 7.97
C ALA A 97 -3.64 5.72 6.67
N PRO A 98 -2.67 4.79 6.73
CA PRO A 98 -1.94 4.35 5.53
C PRO A 98 -2.83 3.57 4.56
N ILE A 99 -3.97 3.08 5.04
CA ILE A 99 -4.93 2.26 4.30
C ILE A 99 -6.34 2.78 4.60
N ASP A 100 -7.12 2.97 3.54
CA ASP A 100 -8.56 3.20 3.57
C ASP A 100 -9.28 1.87 3.27
N VAL A 101 -10.35 1.58 4.01
CA VAL A 101 -11.14 0.36 3.84
C VAL A 101 -12.58 0.76 3.55
N ASP A 102 -13.00 0.60 2.30
CA ASP A 102 -14.38 0.82 1.89
C ASP A 102 -15.26 -0.26 2.53
N ARG A 103 -16.09 0.15 3.49
CA ARG A 103 -16.90 -0.79 4.29
C ARG A 103 -17.83 -1.62 3.43
N GLU A 104 -18.54 -1.00 2.50
CA GLU A 104 -19.56 -1.69 1.70
C GLU A 104 -18.91 -2.70 0.78
N LYS A 105 -17.88 -2.27 0.03
CA LYS A 105 -17.13 -3.16 -0.87
C LYS A 105 -16.42 -4.28 -0.10
N PHE A 106 -15.85 -3.98 1.06
CA PHE A 106 -15.16 -4.99 1.87
C PHE A 106 -16.13 -6.07 2.36
N LEU A 107 -17.29 -5.65 2.91
CA LEU A 107 -18.28 -6.59 3.43
C LEU A 107 -18.93 -7.40 2.31
N GLU A 108 -19.24 -6.80 1.16
CA GLU A 108 -19.75 -7.53 0.00
C GLU A 108 -18.80 -8.66 -0.41
N VAL A 109 -17.51 -8.32 -0.58
CA VAL A 109 -16.51 -9.29 -1.02
C VAL A 109 -16.28 -10.36 0.04
N CYS A 110 -16.13 -9.97 1.31
CA CYS A 110 -15.91 -10.91 2.41
C CYS A 110 -17.08 -11.90 2.56
N ASN A 111 -18.32 -11.42 2.55
CA ASN A 111 -19.49 -12.28 2.71
C ASN A 111 -19.66 -13.28 1.55
N GLY A 112 -19.09 -12.98 0.38
CA GLY A 112 -19.04 -13.90 -0.76
C GLY A 112 -17.96 -14.98 -0.68
N LEU A 113 -17.08 -14.95 0.33
CA LEU A 113 -16.00 -15.93 0.48
C LEU A 113 -16.46 -17.19 1.24
N PRO A 114 -15.79 -18.34 1.02
CA PRO A 114 -15.91 -19.49 1.91
C PRO A 114 -15.58 -19.12 3.37
N PRO A 115 -16.23 -19.75 4.37
CA PRO A 115 -16.02 -19.41 5.79
C PRO A 115 -14.55 -19.41 6.22
N GLU A 116 -13.75 -20.37 5.77
CA GLU A 116 -12.31 -20.41 6.09
C GLU A 116 -11.54 -19.21 5.52
N ALA A 117 -11.96 -18.68 4.37
CA ALA A 117 -11.35 -17.51 3.77
C ALA A 117 -11.79 -16.21 4.46
N GLN A 118 -13.00 -16.15 5.01
CA GLN A 118 -13.47 -15.01 5.82
C GLN A 118 -12.62 -14.83 7.08
N GLU A 119 -12.32 -15.93 7.78
CA GLU A 119 -11.46 -15.89 8.98
C GLU A 119 -10.05 -15.37 8.64
N CYS A 120 -9.52 -15.70 7.46
CA CYS A 120 -8.24 -15.20 6.99
C CYS A 120 -8.20 -13.71 6.59
N LEU A 121 -9.33 -13.01 6.65
CA LEU A 121 -9.40 -11.56 6.55
C LEU A 121 -9.30 -10.86 7.91
N ARG A 122 -9.47 -11.57 9.04
CA ARG A 122 -9.16 -11.04 10.37
C ARG A 122 -7.63 -11.00 10.54
N PRO A 123 -7.00 -9.82 10.73
CA PRO A 123 -5.55 -9.69 10.83
C PRO A 123 -4.93 -10.58 11.92
N SER A 124 -5.56 -10.67 13.09
CA SER A 124 -5.06 -11.48 14.20
C SER A 124 -5.07 -12.98 13.85
N HIS A 125 -6.17 -13.47 13.28
CA HIS A 125 -6.29 -14.85 12.83
C HIS A 125 -5.28 -15.16 11.72
N ALA A 126 -5.11 -14.26 10.75
CA ALA A 126 -4.13 -14.42 9.68
C ALA A 126 -2.67 -14.43 10.21
N LEU A 127 -2.39 -13.71 11.30
CA LEU A 127 -1.09 -13.74 11.98
C LEU A 127 -0.84 -15.06 12.73
N ASP A 128 -1.87 -15.59 13.38
CA ASP A 128 -1.78 -16.86 14.11
C ASP A 128 -1.77 -18.08 13.16
N ASN A 129 -2.39 -17.97 11.97
CA ASN A 129 -2.59 -19.05 11.01
C ASN A 129 -1.97 -18.76 9.64
N ARG A 130 -0.74 -18.22 9.62
CA ARG A 130 -0.09 -17.67 8.41
C ARG A 130 -0.03 -18.64 7.24
N GLU A 131 0.36 -19.89 7.50
CA GLU A 131 0.55 -20.89 6.45
C GLU A 131 -0.78 -21.29 5.80
N GLU A 132 -1.79 -21.53 6.62
CA GLU A 132 -3.15 -21.85 6.18
C GLU A 132 -3.77 -20.68 5.41
N CYS A 133 -3.73 -19.47 5.97
CA CYS A 133 -4.29 -18.30 5.31
C CYS A 133 -3.55 -17.92 4.03
N ARG A 134 -2.25 -18.22 3.92
CA ARG A 134 -1.52 -18.07 2.66
C ARG A 134 -2.04 -19.05 1.61
N ARG A 135 -2.25 -20.32 1.97
CA ARG A 135 -2.78 -21.34 1.06
C ARG A 135 -4.18 -20.96 0.57
N ILE A 136 -5.09 -20.64 1.50
CA ILE A 136 -6.47 -20.25 1.18
C ILE A 136 -6.48 -19.02 0.25
N LYS A 137 -5.67 -17.99 0.53
CA LYS A 137 -5.59 -16.80 -0.32
C LYS A 137 -5.12 -17.09 -1.75
N GLN A 138 -4.29 -18.11 -1.95
CA GLN A 138 -3.85 -18.52 -3.29
C GLN A 138 -4.97 -19.21 -4.09
N GLU A 139 -5.92 -19.83 -3.39
CA GLU A 139 -7.04 -20.56 -3.98
C GLU A 139 -8.22 -19.64 -4.37
N LEU A 140 -8.32 -18.44 -3.76
CA LEU A 140 -9.38 -17.46 -4.06
C LEU A 140 -9.38 -16.92 -5.50
N GLY A 141 -8.27 -17.08 -6.22
CA GLY A 141 -8.14 -16.61 -7.60
C GLY A 141 -7.90 -15.09 -7.72
N PRO A 142 -7.53 -14.63 -8.93
CA PRO A 142 -7.09 -13.25 -9.15
C PRO A 142 -8.23 -12.23 -9.02
N ASP A 143 -9.46 -12.59 -9.37
CA ASP A 143 -10.61 -11.68 -9.36
C ASP A 143 -11.02 -11.28 -7.94
N VAL A 144 -11.09 -12.26 -7.03
CA VAL A 144 -11.37 -12.01 -5.61
C VAL A 144 -10.25 -11.18 -4.99
N ALA A 145 -9.00 -11.51 -5.29
CA ALA A 145 -7.86 -10.74 -4.82
C ALA A 145 -7.89 -9.29 -5.34
N ALA A 146 -8.35 -9.05 -6.57
CA ALA A 146 -8.52 -7.71 -7.12
C ALA A 146 -9.63 -6.93 -6.41
N LYS A 147 -10.78 -7.57 -6.16
CA LYS A 147 -11.90 -6.96 -5.42
C LYS A 147 -11.50 -6.61 -3.98
N LEU A 148 -10.81 -7.50 -3.27
CA LEU A 148 -10.29 -7.22 -1.94
C LEU A 148 -9.28 -6.07 -1.93
N ARG A 149 -8.41 -5.97 -2.94
CA ARG A 149 -7.49 -4.85 -3.12
C ARG A 149 -8.21 -3.54 -3.44
N ALA A 150 -9.27 -3.57 -4.23
CA ALA A 150 -10.08 -2.39 -4.51
C ALA A 150 -10.84 -1.89 -3.28
N ALA A 151 -11.26 -2.81 -2.40
CA ALA A 151 -11.88 -2.47 -1.12
C ALA A 151 -10.88 -1.95 -0.06
N VAL A 152 -9.59 -2.26 -0.22
CA VAL A 152 -8.51 -1.90 0.72
C VAL A 152 -7.44 -1.12 -0.05
N ARG A 153 -7.60 0.21 -0.10
CA ARG A 153 -6.82 1.09 -0.98
C ARG A 153 -5.93 2.04 -0.19
N LYS A 154 -4.93 2.63 -0.86
CA LYS A 154 -4.20 3.74 -0.26
C LYS A 154 -5.06 5.01 -0.39
N PRO A 155 -5.04 5.93 0.59
CA PRO A 155 -5.88 7.14 0.52
C PRO A 155 -5.70 7.99 -0.75
N ALA A 156 -4.49 8.07 -1.30
CA ALA A 156 -4.21 8.82 -2.53
C ALA A 156 -4.90 8.22 -3.78
N ASP A 157 -5.29 6.94 -3.73
CA ASP A 157 -6.03 6.28 -4.81
C ASP A 157 -7.51 6.69 -4.79
N THR A 158 -8.04 7.16 -3.65
CA THR A 158 -9.42 7.64 -3.49
C THR A 158 -9.65 8.97 -4.18
N GLU A 159 -8.73 9.92 -3.99
CA GLU A 159 -8.83 11.29 -4.53
C GLU A 159 -8.75 11.31 -6.07
N ALA A 160 -8.02 10.36 -6.67
CA ALA A 160 -7.94 10.22 -8.12
C ALA A 160 -9.23 9.68 -8.76
N GLU A 161 -10.02 8.89 -8.02
CA GLU A 161 -11.29 8.32 -8.51
C GLU A 161 -12.47 9.29 -8.33
N GLU A 162 -12.49 10.09 -7.25
CA GLU A 162 -13.48 11.17 -7.07
C GLU A 162 -13.25 12.38 -7.98
N ALA A 163 -12.04 12.58 -8.49
CA ALA A 163 -11.70 13.64 -9.44
C ALA A 163 -12.00 13.28 -10.91
N ALA A 164 -12.48 12.07 -11.19
CA ALA A 164 -12.88 11.65 -12.53
C ALA A 164 -14.32 12.12 -12.83
N PRO A 165 -14.57 12.85 -13.95
CA PRO A 165 -15.86 13.46 -14.28
C PRO A 165 -16.95 12.46 -14.71
#